data_AF-A0A537QSR1-F1
#
_entry.id   AF-A0A537QSR1-F1
#
_cell.length_a   1.000
_cell.length_b   1.000
_cell.length_c   1.000
_cell.angle_alpha   90.00
_cell.angle_beta   90.00
_cell.angle_gamma   90.00
#
_symmetry.space_group_name_H-M   'P 1'
#
loop_
_entity.id
_entity.type
_entity.pdbx_description
1 polymer ?
#
loop_
_entity_poly.entity_id
_entity_poly.type
_entity_poly.pdbx_seq_one_letter_code
_entity_poly.pdbx_strand_id
1 'polypeptide(L)'
;MLMSNIGVVNYSRTPDSEVARWAAAAETQMRNDVGPVWHLPGPRLQLVAPNVPVAVDAWVVVADDAAQRQGLGFHQTYNGRPTGYVLVEYTKSFRQEPSRVFSHEVLEMVIDPTATRTVNISNVLYLIEPGDILAFDAGGYEINGVLVSGFATPAYYRLESGTRYGFSRNLPGPLPAKDPGGTVLSWYENGALRFDTAAPTPELAEFMEVHEASRRYRRSLDRSDWVDVPAV
;
A
#
# COMPACT_ATOMS: atom_id res chain seq x y z
N MET A 1 -15.36 -6.35 -5.92
CA MET A 1 -15.41 -7.55 -5.07
C MET A 1 -15.16 -7.09 -3.64
N LEU A 2 -16.01 -7.46 -2.68
CA LEU A 2 -15.76 -7.16 -1.27
C LEU A 2 -14.82 -8.23 -0.72
N MET A 3 -13.68 -7.81 -0.14
CA MET A 3 -12.73 -8.71 0.49
C MET A 3 -13.15 -8.99 1.93
N SER A 4 -13.33 -10.26 2.28
CA SER A 4 -13.71 -10.69 3.63
C SER A 4 -12.59 -11.47 4.32
N ASN A 5 -11.79 -12.23 3.57
CA ASN A 5 -10.69 -13.03 4.11
C ASN A 5 -9.41 -12.81 3.31
N ILE A 6 -8.34 -12.43 3.98
CA ILE A 6 -7.00 -12.25 3.41
C ILE A 6 -6.07 -13.30 4.02
N GLY A 7 -5.45 -14.11 3.18
CA GLY A 7 -4.38 -15.01 3.59
C GLY A 7 -3.05 -14.28 3.69
N VAL A 8 -2.28 -14.54 4.72
CA VAL A 8 -0.93 -14.01 4.91
C VAL A 8 0.05 -15.17 4.84
N VAL A 9 1.04 -15.10 3.95
CA VAL A 9 2.10 -16.11 3.85
C VAL A 9 3.44 -15.44 4.13
N ASN A 10 4.23 -16.05 5.02
CA ASN A 10 5.54 -15.57 5.41
C ASN A 10 6.64 -16.41 4.77
N TYR A 11 7.39 -15.80 3.85
CA TYR A 11 8.62 -16.32 3.25
C TYR A 11 9.86 -15.54 3.71
N SER A 12 9.71 -14.62 4.66
CA SER A 12 10.79 -13.79 5.19
C SER A 12 11.51 -14.48 6.35
N ARG A 13 12.62 -13.90 6.81
CA ARG A 13 13.29 -14.32 8.06
C ARG A 13 12.61 -13.79 9.32
N THR A 14 11.57 -12.96 9.18
CA THR A 14 10.79 -12.46 10.32
C THR A 14 10.06 -13.61 10.99
N PRO A 15 10.11 -13.74 12.33
CA PRO A 15 9.35 -14.78 13.03
C PRO A 15 7.84 -14.69 12.76
N ASP A 16 7.18 -15.83 12.58
CA ASP A 16 5.72 -15.90 12.36
C ASP A 16 4.92 -15.21 13.47
N SER A 17 5.42 -15.23 14.72
CA SER A 17 4.78 -14.53 15.83
C SER A 17 4.77 -13.01 15.63
N GLU A 18 5.78 -12.46 14.98
CA GLU A 18 5.86 -11.02 14.68
C GLU A 18 4.97 -10.67 13.48
N VAL A 19 4.98 -11.47 12.41
CA VAL A 19 4.06 -11.28 11.28
C VAL A 19 2.60 -11.42 11.72
N ALA A 20 2.30 -12.33 12.65
CA ALA A 20 0.97 -12.47 13.24
C ALA A 20 0.55 -11.21 14.03
N ARG A 21 1.49 -10.53 14.70
CA ARG A 21 1.22 -9.23 15.34
C ARG A 21 0.89 -8.15 14.31
N TRP A 22 1.61 -8.10 13.18
CA TRP A 22 1.31 -7.16 12.09
C TRP A 22 -0.07 -7.41 11.50
N ALA A 23 -0.40 -8.69 11.24
CA ALA A 23 -1.72 -9.08 10.74
C ALA A 23 -2.85 -8.70 11.71
N ALA A 24 -2.68 -8.93 13.01
CA ALA A 24 -3.68 -8.57 14.02
C ALA A 24 -3.87 -7.04 14.15
N ALA A 25 -2.78 -6.27 14.05
CA ALA A 25 -2.84 -4.80 14.05
C ALA A 25 -3.52 -4.26 12.78
N ALA A 26 -3.16 -4.79 11.60
CA ALA A 26 -3.78 -4.43 10.34
C ALA A 26 -5.27 -4.81 10.26
N GLU A 27 -5.66 -5.99 10.76
CA GLU A 27 -7.08 -6.37 10.88
C GLU A 27 -7.83 -5.37 11.77
N THR A 28 -7.22 -4.96 12.87
CA THR A 28 -7.81 -3.98 13.80
C THR A 28 -7.96 -2.61 13.15
N GLN A 29 -6.91 -2.13 12.47
CA GLN A 29 -6.97 -0.91 11.67
C GLN A 29 -8.10 -0.98 10.63
N MET A 30 -8.18 -2.06 9.86
CA MET A 30 -9.17 -2.18 8.80
C MET A 30 -10.60 -2.15 9.35
N ARG A 31 -10.85 -2.82 10.48
CA ARG A 31 -12.16 -2.92 11.08
C ARG A 31 -12.60 -1.66 11.83
N ASN A 32 -11.67 -1.02 12.54
CA ASN A 32 -12.02 0.06 13.47
C ASN A 32 -11.78 1.45 12.87
N ASP A 33 -10.85 1.58 11.93
CA ASP A 33 -10.40 2.88 11.42
C ASP A 33 -10.76 3.04 9.93
N VAL A 34 -10.27 2.14 9.07
CA VAL A 34 -10.46 2.26 7.61
C VAL A 34 -11.90 1.97 7.21
N GLY A 35 -12.46 0.85 7.66
CA GLY A 35 -13.80 0.39 7.28
C GLY A 35 -14.90 1.41 7.55
N PRO A 36 -14.94 2.02 8.75
CA PRO A 36 -15.90 3.10 9.04
C PRO A 36 -15.72 4.36 8.18
N VAL A 37 -14.48 4.71 7.81
CA VAL A 37 -14.15 5.93 7.05
C VAL A 37 -14.34 5.75 5.55
N TRP A 38 -14.05 4.57 5.01
CA TRP A 38 -14.14 4.25 3.58
C TRP A 38 -15.40 3.45 3.21
N HIS A 39 -16.27 3.17 4.19
CA HIS A 39 -17.50 2.39 4.03
C HIS A 39 -17.25 0.99 3.44
N LEU A 40 -16.20 0.32 3.93
CA LEU A 40 -15.77 -1.02 3.51
C LEU A 40 -15.80 -2.01 4.67
N PRO A 41 -15.97 -3.31 4.41
CA PRO A 41 -15.77 -4.32 5.44
C PRO A 41 -14.31 -4.35 5.88
N GLY A 42 -14.07 -4.58 7.18
CA GLY A 42 -12.75 -4.94 7.68
C GLY A 42 -12.51 -6.43 7.44
N PRO A 43 -11.65 -6.85 6.49
CA PRO A 43 -11.40 -8.27 6.25
C PRO A 43 -10.72 -8.90 7.46
N ARG A 44 -10.89 -10.22 7.63
CA ARG A 44 -10.06 -11.01 8.53
C ARG A 44 -8.73 -11.33 7.88
N LEU A 45 -7.66 -11.25 8.67
CA LEU A 45 -6.32 -11.63 8.23
C LEU A 45 -5.90 -12.91 8.95
N GLN A 46 -5.47 -13.91 8.19
CA GLN A 46 -5.04 -15.20 8.74
C GLN A 46 -3.65 -15.54 8.24
N LEU A 47 -2.74 -15.85 9.18
CA LEU A 47 -1.45 -16.42 8.82
C LEU A 47 -1.66 -17.86 8.36
N VAL A 48 -1.15 -18.17 7.17
CA VAL A 48 -1.27 -19.46 6.51
C VAL A 48 0.13 -20.00 6.29
N ALA A 49 0.36 -21.25 6.70
CA ALA A 49 1.62 -21.92 6.42
C ALA A 49 1.82 -22.02 4.90
N PRO A 50 3.05 -21.82 4.39
CA PRO A 50 3.34 -21.95 2.97
C PRO A 50 2.82 -23.26 2.40
N ASN A 51 2.30 -23.23 1.16
CA ASN A 51 1.79 -24.39 0.43
C ASN A 51 0.55 -25.08 1.04
N VAL A 52 -0.09 -24.50 2.06
CA VAL A 52 -1.37 -24.99 2.56
C VAL A 52 -2.52 -24.39 1.75
N PRO A 53 -3.37 -25.21 1.10
CA PRO A 53 -4.52 -24.70 0.36
C PRO A 53 -5.55 -24.09 1.31
N VAL A 54 -5.79 -22.79 1.19
CA VAL A 54 -6.83 -22.08 1.92
C VAL A 54 -7.60 -21.19 0.95
N ALA A 55 -8.93 -21.20 1.07
CA ALA A 55 -9.79 -20.31 0.29
C ALA A 55 -9.76 -18.90 0.91
N VAL A 56 -9.19 -17.94 0.18
CA VAL A 56 -9.08 -16.52 0.57
C VAL A 56 -9.39 -15.61 -0.59
N ASP A 57 -9.89 -14.41 -0.34
CA ASP A 57 -10.22 -13.44 -1.38
C ASP A 57 -8.97 -12.78 -1.98
N ALA A 58 -7.94 -12.61 -1.14
CA ALA A 58 -6.68 -12.00 -1.49
C ALA A 58 -5.53 -12.56 -0.65
N TRP A 59 -4.30 -12.24 -1.04
CA TRP A 59 -3.07 -12.64 -0.36
C TRP A 59 -2.23 -11.44 0.06
N VAL A 60 -1.51 -11.58 1.18
CA VAL A 60 -0.35 -10.76 1.51
C VAL A 60 0.86 -11.69 1.63
N VAL A 61 1.90 -11.40 0.86
CA VAL A 61 3.14 -12.16 0.82
C VAL A 61 4.23 -11.34 1.51
N VAL A 62 4.75 -11.86 2.62
CA VAL A 62 5.87 -11.25 3.34
C VAL A 62 7.15 -11.94 2.92
N ALA A 63 8.11 -11.21 2.35
CA ALA A 63 9.39 -11.72 1.89
C ALA A 63 10.51 -10.76 2.29
N ASP A 64 11.77 -11.21 2.34
CA ASP A 64 12.88 -10.32 2.67
C ASP A 64 13.21 -9.37 1.50
N ASP A 65 13.20 -9.91 0.29
CA ASP A 65 13.53 -9.23 -0.97
C ASP A 65 12.73 -9.89 -2.12
N ALA A 66 12.62 -9.19 -3.24
CA ALA A 66 12.11 -9.73 -4.50
C ALA A 66 13.14 -9.40 -5.58
N ALA A 67 13.87 -10.43 -6.04
CA ALA A 67 15.05 -10.33 -6.92
C ALA A 67 14.89 -9.48 -8.21
N GLN A 68 13.66 -9.08 -8.59
CA GLN A 68 13.35 -8.21 -9.73
C GLN A 68 12.24 -7.18 -9.45
N ARG A 69 11.83 -6.98 -8.19
CA ARG A 69 10.79 -6.02 -7.83
C ARG A 69 11.28 -5.16 -6.69
N GLN A 70 11.50 -3.89 -6.99
CA GLN A 70 12.08 -2.92 -6.08
C GLN A 70 10.96 -2.01 -5.55
N GLY A 71 10.94 -1.80 -4.23
CA GLY A 71 9.91 -1.05 -3.51
C GLY A 71 9.73 -1.58 -2.09
N LEU A 72 9.29 -0.74 -1.14
CA LEU A 72 9.03 -1.19 0.22
C LEU A 72 7.95 -2.30 0.24
N GLY A 73 6.87 -2.04 -0.51
CA GLY A 73 5.80 -2.97 -0.82
C GLY A 73 5.13 -2.60 -2.15
N PHE A 74 4.28 -3.50 -2.63
CA PHE A 74 3.36 -3.24 -3.73
C PHE A 74 2.26 -4.30 -3.78
N HIS A 75 1.12 -4.00 -4.40
CA HIS A 75 0.10 -4.99 -4.71
C HIS A 75 -0.21 -5.07 -6.21
N GLN A 76 -0.67 -6.24 -6.65
CA GLN A 76 -1.04 -6.54 -8.04
C GLN A 76 -2.08 -7.66 -8.08
N THR A 77 -2.63 -7.92 -9.26
CA THR A 77 -3.34 -9.18 -9.50
C THR A 77 -2.33 -10.28 -9.83
N TYR A 78 -2.35 -11.38 -9.08
CA TYR A 78 -1.55 -12.59 -9.32
C TYR A 78 -2.46 -13.83 -9.29
N ASN A 79 -2.37 -14.68 -10.31
CA ASN A 79 -3.24 -15.85 -10.48
C ASN A 79 -4.73 -15.54 -10.29
N GLY A 80 -5.17 -14.42 -10.85
CA GLY A 80 -6.57 -13.96 -10.79
C GLY A 80 -7.02 -13.41 -9.44
N ARG A 81 -6.11 -13.21 -8.47
CA ARG A 81 -6.43 -12.67 -7.14
C ARG A 81 -5.58 -11.45 -6.81
N PRO A 82 -6.12 -10.47 -6.08
CA PRO A 82 -5.31 -9.40 -5.50
C PRO A 82 -4.27 -9.96 -4.52
N THR A 83 -3.03 -9.51 -4.67
CA THR A 83 -1.90 -9.94 -3.85
C THR A 83 -1.01 -8.75 -3.52
N GLY A 84 -0.89 -8.44 -2.24
CA GLY A 84 0.08 -7.49 -1.68
C GLY A 84 1.42 -8.18 -1.36
N TYR A 85 2.52 -7.46 -1.52
CA TYR A 85 3.88 -7.92 -1.25
C TYR A 85 4.56 -6.94 -0.31
N VAL A 86 5.21 -7.46 0.73
CA VAL A 86 5.96 -6.70 1.74
C VAL A 86 7.41 -7.16 1.70
N LEU A 87 8.34 -6.26 1.36
CA LEU A 87 9.77 -6.58 1.25
C LEU A 87 10.49 -6.11 2.51
N VAL A 88 10.65 -7.01 3.49
CA VAL A 88 11.06 -6.71 4.86
C VAL A 88 12.46 -6.08 4.93
N GLU A 89 13.47 -6.74 4.36
CA GLU A 89 14.86 -6.30 4.49
C GLU A 89 15.12 -5.09 3.60
N TYR A 90 14.48 -5.07 2.44
CA TYR A 90 14.44 -3.89 1.58
C TYR A 90 13.89 -2.68 2.33
N THR A 91 12.75 -2.84 3.01
CA THR A 91 12.12 -1.77 3.80
C THR A 91 13.03 -1.27 4.91
N LYS A 92 13.67 -2.20 5.65
CA LYS A 92 14.63 -1.84 6.71
C LYS A 92 15.85 -1.10 6.20
N SER A 93 16.31 -1.38 4.97
CA SER A 93 17.45 -0.67 4.37
C SER A 93 17.19 0.83 4.20
N PHE A 94 15.92 1.24 4.11
CA PHE A 94 15.46 2.63 4.08
C PHE A 94 15.06 3.18 5.46
N ARG A 95 15.39 2.47 6.54
CA ARG A 95 14.99 2.82 7.92
C ARG A 95 13.48 3.04 8.04
N GLN A 96 12.71 2.22 7.34
CA GLN A 96 11.26 2.18 7.44
C GLN A 96 10.81 0.89 8.13
N GLU A 97 9.62 0.90 8.72
CA GLU A 97 9.08 -0.23 9.47
C GLU A 97 8.28 -1.19 8.56
N PRO A 98 8.62 -2.49 8.48
CA PRO A 98 7.88 -3.46 7.69
C PRO A 98 6.40 -3.62 8.08
N SER A 99 6.06 -3.50 9.37
CA SER A 99 4.65 -3.59 9.82
C SER A 99 3.78 -2.48 9.21
N ARG A 100 4.35 -1.30 9.01
CA ARG A 100 3.68 -0.15 8.40
C ARG A 100 3.46 -0.40 6.91
N VAL A 101 4.44 -0.96 6.19
CA VAL A 101 4.26 -1.42 4.80
C VAL A 101 3.17 -2.49 4.72
N PHE A 102 3.20 -3.47 5.64
CA PHE A 102 2.24 -4.55 5.65
C PHE A 102 0.80 -4.03 5.70
N SER A 103 0.52 -3.15 6.67
CA SER A 103 -0.80 -2.54 6.80
C SER A 103 -1.16 -1.61 5.63
N HIS A 104 -0.17 -0.91 5.04
CA HIS A 104 -0.35 -0.10 3.83
C HIS A 104 -0.83 -0.97 2.65
N GLU A 105 -0.17 -2.09 2.38
CA GLU A 105 -0.57 -2.97 1.27
C GLU A 105 -1.95 -3.61 1.49
N VAL A 106 -2.32 -3.91 2.74
CA VAL A 106 -3.67 -4.38 3.09
C VAL A 106 -4.71 -3.30 2.79
N LEU A 107 -4.49 -2.08 3.28
CA LEU A 107 -5.35 -0.91 3.05
C LEU A 107 -5.56 -0.66 1.55
N GLU A 108 -4.46 -0.49 0.82
CA GLU A 108 -4.49 -0.17 -0.62
C GLU A 108 -5.22 -1.25 -1.40
N MET A 109 -4.91 -2.51 -1.13
CA MET A 109 -5.54 -3.64 -1.80
C MET A 109 -7.04 -3.77 -1.48
N VAL A 110 -7.48 -3.46 -0.26
CA VAL A 110 -8.91 -3.52 0.09
C VAL A 110 -9.70 -2.38 -0.55
N ILE A 111 -9.11 -1.18 -0.64
CA ILE A 111 -9.77 0.00 -1.23
C ILE A 111 -9.76 -0.06 -2.76
N ASP A 112 -8.65 -0.49 -3.35
CA ASP A 112 -8.50 -0.65 -4.79
C ASP A 112 -7.70 -1.92 -5.15
N PRO A 113 -8.39 -3.07 -5.26
CA PRO A 113 -7.76 -4.36 -5.53
C PRO A 113 -6.94 -4.44 -6.82
N THR A 114 -7.20 -3.55 -7.78
CA THR A 114 -6.53 -3.52 -9.09
C THR A 114 -5.56 -2.34 -9.23
N ALA A 115 -5.54 -1.43 -8.24
CA ALA A 115 -4.97 -0.07 -8.33
C ALA A 115 -5.22 0.62 -9.67
N THR A 116 -6.47 0.67 -10.10
CA THR A 116 -6.86 1.37 -11.33
C THR A 116 -7.90 2.44 -11.08
N ARG A 117 -8.41 2.57 -9.85
CA ARG A 117 -9.38 3.59 -9.48
C ARG A 117 -8.72 4.95 -9.55
N THR A 118 -9.42 5.87 -10.18
CA THR A 118 -8.99 7.26 -10.33
C THR A 118 -10.12 8.22 -9.98
N VAL A 119 -9.75 9.45 -9.66
CA VAL A 119 -10.65 10.60 -9.59
C VAL A 119 -10.19 11.67 -10.57
N ASN A 120 -11.13 12.27 -11.30
CA ASN A 120 -10.85 13.37 -12.21
C ASN A 120 -10.94 14.71 -11.46
N ILE A 121 -9.84 15.43 -11.37
CA ILE A 121 -9.79 16.79 -10.83
C ILE A 121 -9.16 17.70 -11.89
N SER A 122 -9.94 18.65 -12.39
CA SER A 122 -9.46 19.64 -13.36
C SER A 122 -8.79 19.01 -14.61
N ASN A 123 -9.38 17.93 -15.14
CA ASN A 123 -8.89 17.15 -16.29
C ASN A 123 -7.62 16.33 -16.03
N VAL A 124 -7.25 16.11 -14.77
CA VAL A 124 -6.16 15.21 -14.37
C VAL A 124 -6.77 14.00 -13.66
N LEU A 125 -6.38 12.79 -14.07
CA LEU A 125 -6.84 11.53 -13.49
C LEU A 125 -5.88 11.07 -12.40
N TYR A 126 -6.14 11.45 -11.16
CA TYR A 126 -5.33 11.02 -10.01
C TYR A 126 -5.71 9.61 -9.59
N LEU A 127 -4.71 8.77 -9.27
CA LEU A 127 -4.96 7.46 -8.67
C LEU A 127 -5.46 7.62 -7.23
N ILE A 128 -6.36 6.72 -6.83
CA ILE A 128 -6.80 6.62 -5.44
C ILE A 128 -5.87 5.65 -4.73
N GLU A 129 -4.84 6.19 -4.08
CA GLU A 129 -3.82 5.46 -3.31
C GLU A 129 -3.78 6.03 -1.86
N PRO A 130 -4.74 5.66 -0.98
CA PRO A 130 -4.94 6.35 0.29
C PRO A 130 -3.76 6.29 1.26
N GLY A 131 -3.00 5.21 1.27
CA GLY A 131 -1.80 5.04 2.08
C GLY A 131 -0.60 5.80 1.52
N ASP A 132 -0.51 5.95 0.19
CA ASP A 132 0.61 6.62 -0.48
C ASP A 132 0.74 8.11 -0.13
N ILE A 133 -0.38 8.77 0.18
CA ILE A 133 -0.36 10.18 0.62
C ILE A 133 0.30 10.36 1.99
N LEU A 134 0.37 9.29 2.79
CA LEU A 134 1.03 9.23 4.10
C LEU A 134 2.07 8.08 4.11
N ALA A 135 2.80 7.90 3.00
CA ALA A 135 3.54 6.68 2.65
C ALA A 135 4.60 6.21 3.67
N PHE A 136 5.13 7.12 4.49
CA PHE A 136 6.30 6.85 5.34
C PHE A 136 5.92 6.69 6.81
N ASP A 137 6.85 6.18 7.61
CA ASP A 137 6.63 5.91 9.03
C ASP A 137 6.15 7.14 9.80
N ALA A 138 6.59 8.35 9.42
CA ALA A 138 6.14 9.61 10.01
C ALA A 138 4.64 9.90 9.78
N GLY A 139 4.01 9.27 8.78
CA GLY A 139 2.58 9.31 8.52
C GLY A 139 1.80 8.17 9.21
N GLY A 140 2.49 7.19 9.79
CA GLY A 140 1.90 6.07 10.51
C GLY A 140 1.37 6.41 11.90
N TYR A 141 0.79 5.42 12.56
CA TYR A 141 0.36 5.47 13.96
C TYR A 141 0.38 4.07 14.58
N GLU A 142 0.36 3.97 15.91
CA GLU A 142 0.45 2.68 16.59
C GLU A 142 -0.90 2.07 16.91
N ILE A 143 -1.00 0.75 16.74
CA ILE A 143 -2.05 -0.10 17.29
C ILE A 143 -1.37 -1.20 18.09
N ASN A 144 -1.59 -1.25 19.41
CA ASN A 144 -0.99 -2.24 20.31
C ASN A 144 0.55 -2.35 20.18
N GLY A 145 1.22 -1.20 20.02
CA GLY A 145 2.67 -1.11 19.85
C GLY A 145 3.20 -1.63 18.52
N VAL A 146 2.34 -1.78 17.50
CA VAL A 146 2.72 -2.08 16.12
C VAL A 146 2.43 -0.85 15.27
N LEU A 147 3.42 -0.36 14.52
CA LEU A 147 3.24 0.76 13.61
C LEU A 147 2.41 0.32 12.40
N VAL A 148 1.29 1.00 12.16
CA VAL A 148 0.43 0.83 10.99
C VAL A 148 0.42 2.10 10.13
N SER A 149 0.04 1.95 8.86
CA SER A 149 0.02 3.03 7.86
C SER A 149 -1.01 4.10 8.23
N GLY A 150 -0.68 5.37 8.01
CA GLY A 150 -1.70 6.39 7.85
C GLY A 150 -2.51 6.16 6.57
N PHE A 151 -3.62 6.87 6.43
CA PHE A 151 -4.39 6.89 5.18
C PHE A 151 -5.16 8.20 4.98
N ALA A 152 -5.34 8.57 3.72
CA ALA A 152 -6.22 9.66 3.29
C ALA A 152 -7.69 9.20 3.31
N THR A 153 -8.60 10.12 3.64
CA THR A 153 -10.04 9.83 3.69
C THR A 153 -10.70 10.04 2.32
N PRO A 154 -11.95 9.59 2.10
CA PRO A 154 -12.71 9.93 0.89
C PRO A 154 -12.82 11.44 0.62
N ALA A 155 -12.84 12.26 1.68
CA ALA A 155 -12.87 13.73 1.56
C ALA A 155 -11.61 14.31 0.90
N TYR A 156 -10.44 13.69 1.10
CA TYR A 156 -9.21 14.10 0.40
C TYR A 156 -9.37 13.96 -1.11
N TYR A 157 -9.94 12.84 -1.56
CA TYR A 157 -10.22 12.55 -2.96
C TYR A 157 -11.47 13.26 -3.49
N ARG A 158 -12.12 14.13 -2.69
CA ARG A 158 -13.38 14.83 -3.05
C ARG A 158 -14.52 13.88 -3.41
N LEU A 159 -14.48 12.64 -2.92
CA LEU A 159 -15.56 11.67 -3.08
C LEU A 159 -16.70 11.96 -2.11
N GLU A 160 -16.39 12.64 -1.01
CA GLU A 160 -17.32 13.04 0.03
C GLU A 160 -17.00 14.46 0.52
N SER A 161 -17.98 15.14 1.10
CA SER A 161 -17.77 16.42 1.75
C SER A 161 -17.08 16.24 3.10
N GLY A 162 -16.12 17.10 3.44
CA GLY A 162 -15.50 17.10 4.75
C GLY A 162 -14.21 17.91 4.79
N THR A 163 -13.66 18.07 5.99
CA THR A 163 -12.41 18.79 6.26
C THR A 163 -11.34 17.91 6.91
N ARG A 164 -11.67 16.65 7.20
CA ARG A 164 -10.71 15.63 7.63
C ARG A 164 -10.26 14.86 6.41
N TYR A 165 -9.09 15.19 5.90
CA TYR A 165 -8.46 14.65 4.71
C TYR A 165 -7.50 13.49 5.00
N GLY A 166 -6.95 13.42 6.22
CA GLY A 166 -6.11 12.29 6.65
C GLY A 166 -6.54 11.73 8.01
N PHE A 167 -6.29 10.44 8.23
CA PHE A 167 -6.72 9.74 9.43
C PHE A 167 -5.76 9.88 10.61
N SER A 168 -4.49 9.46 10.44
CA SER A 168 -3.45 9.49 11.47
C SER A 168 -3.03 10.91 11.83
N ARG A 169 -2.96 11.76 10.81
CA ARG A 169 -2.95 13.22 10.91
C ARG A 169 -3.75 13.81 9.76
N ASN A 170 -4.25 15.03 9.95
CA ASN A 170 -4.97 15.71 8.88
C ASN A 170 -4.00 16.26 7.83
N LEU A 171 -4.34 16.12 6.55
CA LEU A 171 -3.60 16.74 5.44
C LEU A 171 -3.95 18.23 5.34
N PRO A 172 -3.07 19.06 4.74
CA PRO A 172 -3.30 20.51 4.66
C PRO A 172 -4.47 20.93 3.75
N GLY A 173 -4.99 20.01 2.93
CA GLY A 173 -6.11 20.26 2.05
C GLY A 173 -6.57 18.99 1.32
N PRO A 174 -7.59 19.09 0.45
CA PRO A 174 -7.96 18.01 -0.44
C PRO A 174 -6.90 17.84 -1.55
N LEU A 175 -6.98 16.72 -2.27
CA LEU A 175 -6.18 16.45 -3.47
C LEU A 175 -6.18 17.69 -4.41
N PRO A 176 -5.00 18.17 -4.87
CA PRO A 176 -3.67 17.52 -4.85
C PRO A 176 -2.74 17.93 -3.67
N ALA A 177 -3.28 18.39 -2.54
CA ALA A 177 -2.44 18.80 -1.40
C ALA A 177 -1.60 17.62 -0.87
N LYS A 178 -0.30 17.84 -0.67
CA LYS A 178 0.63 16.79 -0.23
C LYS A 178 0.85 16.82 1.27
N ASP A 179 1.21 15.68 1.83
CA ASP A 179 1.69 15.60 3.19
C ASP A 179 3.11 16.19 3.32
N PRO A 180 3.36 17.11 4.28
CA PRO A 180 4.69 17.68 4.49
C PRO A 180 5.69 16.69 5.12
N GLY A 181 5.22 15.60 5.74
CA GLY A 181 6.09 14.53 6.26
C GLY A 181 6.44 13.48 5.21
N GLY A 182 5.91 13.62 4.00
CA GLY A 182 6.28 12.88 2.81
C GLY A 182 5.12 12.14 2.16
N THR A 183 5.13 12.08 0.84
CA THR A 183 4.04 11.56 0.01
C THR A 183 4.57 10.79 -1.19
N VAL A 184 3.75 9.90 -1.72
CA VAL A 184 3.74 9.48 -3.11
C VAL A 184 2.39 9.89 -3.71
N LEU A 185 2.38 10.61 -4.82
CA LEU A 185 1.16 11.03 -5.49
C LEU A 185 1.25 10.65 -6.97
N SER A 186 0.32 9.84 -7.47
CA SER A 186 0.33 9.33 -8.84
C SER A 186 -0.89 9.83 -9.64
N TRP A 187 -0.71 10.13 -10.92
CA TRP A 187 -1.79 10.53 -11.82
C TRP A 187 -1.50 10.18 -13.29
N TYR A 188 -2.53 10.16 -14.12
CA TYR A 188 -2.36 10.10 -15.58
C TYR A 188 -2.46 11.48 -16.20
N GLU A 189 -1.50 11.78 -17.07
CA GLU A 189 -1.48 12.97 -17.92
C GLU A 189 -1.20 12.54 -19.36
N ASN A 190 -2.12 12.86 -20.27
CA ASN A 190 -2.04 12.48 -21.69
C ASN A 190 -1.83 10.96 -21.90
N GLY A 191 -2.43 10.12 -21.05
CA GLY A 191 -2.30 8.66 -21.10
C GLY A 191 -1.02 8.10 -20.49
N ALA A 192 -0.07 8.94 -20.10
CA ALA A 192 1.15 8.52 -19.41
C ALA A 192 0.97 8.59 -17.89
N LEU A 193 1.47 7.59 -17.17
CA LEU A 193 1.57 7.65 -15.71
C LEU A 193 2.63 8.69 -15.32
N ARG A 194 2.28 9.52 -14.35
CA ARG A 194 3.12 10.49 -13.67
C ARG A 194 3.05 10.24 -12.18
N PHE A 195 4.10 10.60 -11.48
CA PHE A 195 4.12 10.58 -10.04
C PHE A 195 4.99 11.72 -9.51
N ASP A 196 4.72 12.12 -8.29
CA ASP A 196 5.46 13.12 -7.54
C ASP A 196 5.64 12.61 -6.13
N THR A 197 6.87 12.72 -5.65
CA THR A 197 7.29 12.12 -4.39
C THR A 197 7.96 13.17 -3.54
N ALA A 198 7.43 13.43 -2.36
CA ALA A 198 8.13 14.19 -1.35
C ALA A 198 8.72 13.19 -0.36
N ALA A 199 9.99 12.83 -0.52
CA ALA A 199 10.65 11.92 0.42
C ALA A 199 11.14 12.71 1.66
N PRO A 200 11.03 12.16 2.88
CA PRO A 200 11.47 12.80 4.10
C PRO A 200 13.00 12.92 4.23
N THR A 201 13.77 12.16 3.43
CA THR A 201 15.24 12.22 3.44
C THR A 201 15.82 12.21 2.01
N PRO A 202 17.00 12.81 1.79
CA PRO A 202 17.68 12.77 0.50
C PRO A 202 17.98 11.35 0.01
N GLU A 203 18.34 10.42 0.90
CA GLU A 203 18.63 9.03 0.53
C GLU A 203 17.40 8.33 -0.03
N LEU A 204 16.22 8.61 0.53
CA LEU A 204 14.97 8.07 0.05
C LEU A 204 14.51 8.77 -1.24
N ALA A 205 14.78 10.07 -1.38
CA ALA A 205 14.51 10.82 -2.61
C ALA A 205 15.32 10.29 -3.80
N GLU A 206 16.64 10.21 -3.66
CA GLU A 206 17.57 9.69 -4.68
C GLU A 206 17.19 8.27 -5.09
N PHE A 207 16.86 7.43 -4.11
CA PHE A 207 16.41 6.08 -4.35
C PHE A 207 15.08 6.00 -5.14
N MET A 208 14.10 6.86 -4.85
CA MET A 208 12.81 6.88 -5.54
C MET A 208 12.91 7.39 -6.98
N GLU A 209 13.89 8.25 -7.29
CA GLU A 209 14.16 8.75 -8.65
C GLU A 209 14.78 7.69 -9.58
N VAL A 210 15.54 6.73 -9.02
CA VAL A 210 16.40 5.81 -9.80
C VAL A 210 15.72 4.50 -10.20
N HIS A 211 14.55 4.15 -9.67
CA HIS A 211 14.08 2.75 -9.75
C HIS A 211 13.21 2.37 -10.96
N GLU A 212 13.89 1.87 -11.99
CA GLU A 212 13.39 1.15 -13.17
C GLU A 212 12.63 -0.18 -12.85
N ALA A 213 12.45 -0.56 -11.58
CA ALA A 213 11.72 -1.78 -11.20
C ALA A 213 10.62 -1.56 -10.15
N SER A 214 10.30 -0.29 -9.84
CA SER A 214 9.09 0.03 -9.09
C SER A 214 7.87 -0.35 -9.93
N ARG A 215 6.76 -0.74 -9.30
CA ARG A 215 5.49 -0.95 -10.00
C ARG A 215 5.10 0.29 -10.83
N ARG A 216 5.38 1.49 -10.30
CA ARG A 216 5.10 2.78 -10.93
C ARG A 216 5.91 2.93 -12.22
N TYR A 217 7.19 2.57 -12.20
CA TYR A 217 7.99 2.50 -13.42
C TYR A 217 7.46 1.43 -14.39
N ARG A 218 7.14 0.20 -13.94
CA ARG A 218 6.55 -0.82 -14.82
C ARG A 218 5.23 -0.40 -15.48
N ARG A 219 4.45 0.46 -14.83
CA ARG A 219 3.23 1.07 -15.41
C ARG A 219 3.51 2.23 -16.36
N SER A 220 4.70 2.81 -16.32
CA SER A 220 5.17 3.77 -17.31
C SER A 220 5.69 3.09 -18.59
N LEU A 221 5.93 1.77 -18.54
CA LEU A 221 6.29 0.92 -19.68
C LEU A 221 5.04 0.27 -20.33
N ASP A 222 5.15 -0.17 -21.58
CA ASP A 222 4.06 -0.85 -22.30
C ASP A 222 3.70 -2.18 -21.62
N ARG A 223 2.43 -2.57 -21.69
CA ARG A 223 1.88 -3.79 -21.09
C ARG A 223 2.49 -5.06 -21.70
N SER A 224 3.09 -4.98 -22.89
CA SER A 224 3.85 -6.07 -23.53
C SER A 224 5.14 -6.46 -22.81
N ASP A 225 5.67 -5.59 -21.94
CA ASP A 225 6.99 -5.77 -21.32
C ASP A 225 6.90 -6.36 -19.90
N TRP A 226 5.72 -6.85 -19.53
CA TRP A 226 5.46 -7.46 -18.22
C TRP A 226 5.99 -8.90 -18.20
N VAL A 227 7.01 -9.16 -17.38
CA VAL A 227 7.45 -10.54 -17.10
C VAL A 227 6.62 -11.11 -15.96
N ASP A 228 5.92 -12.22 -16.23
CA ASP A 228 5.29 -13.04 -15.20
C ASP A 228 6.38 -13.67 -14.34
N VAL A 229 6.40 -13.31 -13.06
CA VAL A 229 7.36 -13.84 -12.10
C VAL A 229 6.71 -15.04 -11.38
N PRO A 230 7.25 -16.26 -11.51
CA PRO A 230 6.83 -17.36 -10.68
C PRO A 230 7.21 -17.07 -9.22
N ALA A 231 6.30 -17.38 -8.29
CA ALA A 231 6.66 -17.44 -6.88
C ALA A 231 7.74 -18.51 -6.69
N VAL A 232 8.70 -18.25 -5.80
CA VAL A 232 9.60 -19.28 -5.29
C VAL A 232 8.79 -20.34 -4.55
#